data_AF-A0A938NNS9-F1
#
_entry.id   AF-A0A938NNS9-F1
#
_cell.length_a   1.000
_cell.length_b   1.000
_cell.length_c   1.000
_cell.angle_alpha   90.00
_cell.angle_beta   90.00
_cell.angle_gamma   90.00
#
_symmetry.space_group_name_H-M   'P 1'
#
loop_
_entity.id
_entity.type
_entity.pdbx_description
1 polymer ?
#
loop_
_entity_poly.entity_id
_entity_poly.type
_entity_poly.pdbx_seq_one_letter_code
_entity_poly.pdbx_strand_id
1 'polypeptide(L)'
;MKSIKVCTAGVLLFSSWAFGWDSSIVYKDATTQRLVYKSDANGNRLADFSHAGYQGGTVALPTLAVVKTITPVSGDNTANIQNAINEVAKLTPNASGHRGTVLLKKGTYPVSGIIYINASGIVLRGEGQGTADTVVVGTGTAQMKELGIILVKLSTDGQIVASGTKQNIVSELLPVGSRTIEVENGSVYAVGDRLVIEHVATDAWLQAVRYGDTAGDEVPWTPGLGELTMRFEGLVTAISGNKIKLDSPIYCELKRSLAQATVYKHSGAGVITESGVENLRVISDNPTTNSQNEDHRWDCVHFIGARNCWAKNVTAVGFAEGGIRFSKSIRSTVLSCSALEPVSP
;
A
#
# COMPACT_ATOMS: atom_id res chain seq x y z
N MET A 1 -63.23 52.72 22.71
CA MET A 1 -62.90 51.32 23.07
C MET A 1 -62.25 50.64 21.88
N LYS A 2 -60.93 50.43 21.92
CA LYS A 2 -60.20 49.54 21.01
C LYS A 2 -59.33 48.63 21.88
N SER A 3 -59.55 47.33 21.78
CA SER A 3 -58.88 46.29 22.55
C SER A 3 -57.50 46.00 21.96
N ILE A 4 -56.46 46.07 22.81
CA ILE A 4 -55.11 45.62 22.48
C ILE A 4 -55.00 44.17 22.95
N LYS A 5 -54.83 43.22 22.02
CA LYS A 5 -54.47 41.84 22.31
C LYS A 5 -52.95 41.76 22.45
N VAL A 6 -52.48 41.36 23.63
CA VAL A 6 -51.08 41.00 23.88
C VAL A 6 -50.89 39.55 23.46
N CYS A 7 -50.05 39.29 22.46
CA CYS A 7 -49.61 37.95 22.09
C CYS A 7 -48.35 37.60 22.89
N THR A 8 -48.46 36.61 23.78
CA THR A 8 -47.32 36.03 24.49
C THR A 8 -46.62 35.03 23.57
N ALA A 9 -45.42 35.35 23.10
CA ALA A 9 -44.58 34.41 22.35
C ALA A 9 -43.87 33.46 23.34
N GLY A 10 -44.28 32.19 23.36
CA GLY A 10 -43.58 31.14 24.09
C GLY A 10 -42.36 30.67 23.31
N VAL A 11 -41.16 30.86 23.86
CA VAL A 11 -39.92 30.28 23.33
C VAL A 11 -39.85 28.83 23.81
N LEU A 12 -40.04 27.88 22.89
CA LEU A 12 -39.77 26.46 23.11
C LEU A 12 -38.27 26.21 22.92
N LEU A 13 -37.55 25.98 24.02
CA LEU A 13 -36.18 25.48 24.00
C LEU A 13 -36.20 23.98 23.72
N PHE A 14 -35.88 23.59 22.48
CA PHE A 14 -35.58 22.20 22.16
C PHE A 14 -34.18 21.87 22.66
N SER A 15 -34.07 21.21 23.81
CA SER A 15 -32.84 20.50 24.18
C SER A 15 -32.70 19.30 23.24
N SER A 16 -31.82 19.38 22.25
CA SER A 16 -31.44 18.21 21.46
C SER A 16 -30.59 17.29 22.34
N TRP A 17 -31.19 16.21 22.85
CA TRP A 17 -30.44 15.10 23.39
C TRP A 17 -29.84 14.36 22.20
N ALA A 18 -28.65 14.77 21.77
CA ALA A 18 -27.83 13.91 20.93
C ALA A 18 -27.42 12.74 21.81
N PHE A 19 -28.15 11.63 21.75
CA PHE A 19 -27.64 10.35 22.24
C PHE A 19 -26.42 10.04 21.38
N GLY A 20 -25.24 10.34 21.90
CA GLY A 20 -23.99 9.93 21.28
C GLY A 20 -24.01 8.42 21.16
N TRP A 21 -24.02 7.91 19.94
CA TRP A 21 -23.77 6.50 19.72
C TRP A 21 -22.29 6.26 19.97
N ASP A 22 -21.98 5.47 21.00
CA ASP A 22 -20.64 4.92 21.21
C ASP A 22 -20.63 3.45 20.81
N SER A 23 -19.60 3.05 20.08
CA SER A 23 -19.43 1.67 19.64
C SER A 23 -19.09 0.76 20.84
N SER A 24 -19.73 -0.41 20.90
CA SER A 24 -19.49 -1.40 21.96
C SER A 24 -18.17 -2.19 21.78
N ILE A 25 -17.51 -2.04 20.63
CA ILE A 25 -16.27 -2.74 20.25
C ILE A 25 -15.03 -1.83 20.27
N VAL A 26 -15.22 -0.54 20.00
CA VAL A 26 -14.17 0.49 20.11
C VAL A 26 -14.78 1.80 20.57
N TYR A 27 -14.32 2.35 21.68
CA TYR A 27 -14.86 3.58 22.24
C TYR A 27 -13.77 4.40 22.90
N LYS A 28 -14.04 5.68 23.14
CA LYS A 28 -13.10 6.56 23.82
C LYS A 28 -13.27 6.41 25.33
N ASP A 29 -12.19 6.11 26.04
CA ASP A 29 -12.18 6.13 27.50
C ASP A 29 -12.46 7.54 28.00
N ALA A 30 -13.46 7.68 28.88
CA ALA A 30 -13.92 8.99 29.34
C ALA A 30 -12.83 9.78 30.09
N THR A 31 -11.90 9.10 30.76
CA THR A 31 -10.88 9.74 31.60
C THR A 31 -9.62 10.06 30.79
N THR A 32 -9.04 9.05 30.14
CA THR A 32 -7.77 9.14 29.41
C THR A 32 -7.94 9.69 28.00
N GLN A 33 -9.17 9.75 27.50
CA GLN A 33 -9.49 10.19 26.14
C GLN A 33 -8.80 9.33 25.05
N ARG A 34 -8.36 8.12 25.40
CA ARG A 34 -7.75 7.14 24.48
C ARG A 34 -8.79 6.16 23.97
N LEU A 35 -8.54 5.56 22.80
CA LEU A 35 -9.38 4.48 22.30
C LEU A 35 -9.17 3.20 23.11
N VAL A 36 -10.27 2.59 23.53
CA VAL A 36 -10.36 1.28 24.17
C VAL A 36 -10.88 0.29 23.16
N TYR A 37 -10.18 -0.83 23.01
CA TYR A 37 -10.51 -1.91 22.09
C TYR A 37 -10.97 -3.11 22.89
N LYS A 38 -12.25 -3.48 22.77
CA LYS A 38 -12.80 -4.64 23.46
C LYS A 38 -12.46 -5.91 22.70
N SER A 39 -11.97 -6.93 23.41
CA SER A 39 -11.79 -8.27 22.87
C SER A 39 -13.07 -9.11 22.98
N ASP A 40 -13.30 -10.01 22.03
CA ASP A 40 -14.28 -11.08 22.13
C ASP A 40 -13.79 -12.25 23.01
N ALA A 41 -14.57 -13.32 23.10
CA ALA A 41 -14.25 -14.50 23.92
C ALA A 41 -12.98 -15.25 23.45
N ASN A 42 -12.61 -15.13 22.18
CA ASN A 42 -11.40 -15.71 21.60
C ASN A 42 -10.21 -14.76 21.68
N GLY A 43 -10.39 -13.55 22.24
CA GLY A 43 -9.36 -12.52 22.34
C GLY A 43 -9.26 -11.62 21.11
N ASN A 44 -10.06 -11.85 20.07
CA ASN A 44 -10.05 -11.01 18.86
C ASN A 44 -10.55 -9.62 19.21
N ARG A 45 -9.91 -8.60 18.64
CA ARG A 45 -10.36 -7.21 18.76
C ARG A 45 -10.21 -6.51 17.42
N LEU A 46 -10.90 -5.38 17.26
CA LEU A 46 -10.70 -4.52 16.10
C LEU A 46 -9.21 -4.19 15.98
N ALA A 47 -8.61 -4.51 14.83
CA ALA A 47 -7.19 -4.30 14.61
C ALA A 47 -6.86 -2.80 14.58
N ASP A 48 -5.66 -2.47 15.05
CA ASP A 48 -5.14 -1.12 15.01
C ASP A 48 -4.54 -0.82 13.62
N PHE A 49 -5.24 0.02 12.85
CA PHE A 49 -4.83 0.46 11.51
C PHE A 49 -4.09 1.80 11.51
N SER A 50 -3.75 2.36 12.68
CA SER A 50 -3.02 3.64 12.76
C SER A 50 -1.61 3.60 12.15
N HIS A 51 -1.11 2.39 11.85
CA HIS A 51 0.19 2.14 11.22
C HIS A 51 0.12 2.19 9.67
N ALA A 52 -0.99 2.60 9.08
CA ALA A 52 -1.14 2.75 7.63
C ALA A 52 -0.41 4.01 7.11
N GLY A 53 0.14 3.91 5.90
CA GLY A 53 0.81 5.04 5.22
C GLY A 53 2.32 5.10 5.41
N TYR A 54 2.92 6.13 4.80
CA TYR A 54 4.36 6.39 4.79
C TYR A 54 4.96 6.37 6.19
N GLN A 55 5.97 5.53 6.37
CA GLN A 55 6.64 5.29 7.66
C GLN A 55 5.68 4.98 8.82
N GLY A 56 4.52 4.38 8.52
CA GLY A 56 3.50 4.04 9.51
C GLY A 56 2.54 5.18 9.85
N GLY A 57 2.38 6.18 8.97
CA GLY A 57 1.36 7.22 9.10
C GLY A 57 1.67 8.34 10.10
N THR A 58 2.84 8.28 10.74
CA THR A 58 3.24 9.23 11.79
C THR A 58 4.11 10.38 11.28
N VAL A 59 4.52 10.32 10.01
CA VAL A 59 5.43 11.29 9.38
C VAL A 59 4.83 11.76 8.07
N ALA A 60 4.97 13.05 7.77
CA ALA A 60 4.57 13.62 6.49
C ALA A 60 5.45 13.09 5.34
N LEU A 61 4.89 13.04 4.13
CA LEU A 61 5.68 12.72 2.94
C LEU A 61 6.81 13.74 2.74
N PRO A 62 8.07 13.29 2.51
CA PRO A 62 9.19 14.19 2.35
C PRO A 62 9.10 14.92 1.00
N THR A 63 9.71 16.11 0.92
CA THR A 63 9.93 16.81 -0.35
C THR A 63 11.40 16.73 -0.69
N LEU A 64 11.75 15.86 -1.65
CA LEU A 64 13.13 15.72 -2.11
C LEU A 64 13.54 16.88 -3.03
N ALA A 65 14.81 17.29 -2.93
CA ALA A 65 15.41 18.29 -3.79
C ALA A 65 15.50 17.79 -5.25
N VAL A 66 15.26 18.69 -6.20
CA VAL A 66 15.46 18.42 -7.63
C VAL A 66 16.96 18.40 -7.92
N VAL A 67 17.44 17.28 -8.46
CA VAL A 67 18.85 17.06 -8.81
C VAL A 67 19.05 16.83 -10.31
N LYS A 68 17.98 16.53 -11.03
CA LYS A 68 17.96 16.41 -12.48
C LYS A 68 16.67 17.00 -13.02
N THR A 69 16.75 17.79 -14.08
CA THR A 69 15.58 18.36 -14.77
C THR A 69 15.68 18.02 -16.25
N ILE A 70 14.56 17.60 -16.85
CA ILE A 70 14.45 17.32 -18.29
C ILE A 70 13.19 17.94 -18.86
N THR A 71 13.25 18.31 -20.14
CA THR A 71 12.12 18.71 -20.98
C THR A 71 11.75 17.57 -21.91
N PRO A 72 10.51 17.52 -22.45
CA PRO A 72 10.17 16.51 -23.44
C PRO A 72 11.03 16.68 -24.70
N VAL A 73 11.34 15.56 -25.34
CA VAL A 73 11.95 15.51 -26.67
C VAL A 73 10.90 15.12 -27.72
N SER A 74 11.18 15.40 -29.00
CA SER A 74 10.32 14.96 -30.10
C SER A 74 10.25 13.44 -30.16
N GLY A 75 9.05 12.88 -30.29
CA GLY A 75 8.83 11.43 -30.35
C GLY A 75 8.87 10.75 -28.97
N ASP A 76 9.43 9.53 -28.93
CA ASP A 76 9.45 8.70 -27.73
C ASP A 76 10.44 9.22 -26.66
N ASN A 77 9.93 9.44 -25.45
CA ASN A 77 10.63 9.95 -24.29
C ASN A 77 11.06 8.84 -23.31
N THR A 78 10.82 7.57 -23.63
CA THR A 78 11.21 6.43 -22.78
C THR A 78 12.69 6.52 -22.39
N ALA A 79 13.60 6.63 -23.36
CA ALA A 79 15.03 6.72 -23.11
C ALA A 79 15.43 8.03 -22.41
N ASN A 80 14.76 9.14 -22.73
CA ASN A 80 15.00 10.44 -22.11
C ASN A 80 14.75 10.38 -20.59
N ILE A 81 13.58 9.87 -20.18
CA ILE A 81 13.20 9.74 -18.78
C ILE A 81 14.06 8.69 -18.07
N GLN A 82 14.27 7.52 -18.71
CA GLN A 82 15.05 6.45 -18.10
C GLN A 82 16.51 6.86 -17.85
N ASN A 83 17.14 7.57 -18.79
CA ASN A 83 18.51 8.05 -18.61
C ASN A 83 18.62 9.04 -17.46
N ALA A 84 17.65 9.95 -17.29
CA ALA A 84 17.61 10.87 -16.17
C ALA A 84 17.50 10.13 -14.82
N ILE A 85 16.68 9.09 -14.73
CA ILE A 85 16.59 8.24 -13.53
C ILE A 85 17.91 7.50 -13.30
N ASN A 86 18.51 6.92 -14.33
CA ASN A 86 19.77 6.20 -14.24
C ASN A 86 20.93 7.09 -13.77
N GLU A 87 20.94 8.38 -14.14
CA GLU A 87 21.90 9.35 -13.62
C GLU A 87 21.71 9.60 -12.12
N VAL A 88 20.47 9.83 -11.68
CA VAL A 88 20.16 10.04 -10.24
C VAL A 88 20.45 8.78 -9.42
N ALA A 89 20.24 7.60 -10.00
CA ALA A 89 20.58 6.32 -9.38
C ALA A 89 22.08 6.16 -9.06
N LYS A 90 22.97 6.90 -9.73
CA LYS A 90 24.42 6.88 -9.48
C LYS A 90 24.87 7.78 -8.33
N LEU A 91 24.01 8.67 -7.82
CA LEU A 91 24.36 9.55 -6.70
C LEU A 91 24.65 8.74 -5.43
N THR A 92 25.14 9.35 -4.36
CA THR A 92 25.18 8.67 -3.04
C THR A 92 23.90 9.05 -2.30
N PRO A 93 23.11 8.10 -1.76
CA PRO A 93 21.95 8.46 -0.96
C PRO A 93 22.38 9.18 0.33
N ASN A 94 21.57 10.13 0.79
CA ASN A 94 21.78 10.80 2.07
C ASN A 94 21.48 9.86 3.26
N ALA A 95 21.63 10.36 4.49
CA ALA A 95 21.38 9.57 5.71
C ALA A 95 19.94 9.01 5.82
N SER A 96 18.97 9.63 5.15
CA SER A 96 17.58 9.16 5.07
C SER A 96 17.30 8.23 3.89
N GLY A 97 18.33 7.87 3.12
CA GLY A 97 18.20 7.02 1.93
C GLY A 97 17.82 7.75 0.64
N HIS A 98 17.75 9.08 0.64
CA HIS A 98 17.30 9.88 -0.51
C HIS A 98 18.44 10.24 -1.47
N ARG A 99 18.21 10.07 -2.77
CA ARG A 99 19.12 10.47 -3.87
C ARG A 99 18.68 11.77 -4.52
N GLY A 100 17.38 12.02 -4.61
CA GLY A 100 16.80 13.26 -5.13
C GLY A 100 15.68 13.03 -6.13
N THR A 101 15.23 14.13 -6.71
CA THR A 101 14.12 14.16 -7.66
C THR A 101 14.60 14.38 -9.10
N VAL A 102 14.07 13.56 -10.01
CA VAL A 102 14.03 13.83 -11.46
C VAL A 102 12.77 14.64 -11.75
N LEU A 103 12.95 15.90 -12.15
CA LEU A 103 11.86 16.79 -12.54
C LEU A 103 11.61 16.72 -14.04
N LEU A 104 10.41 16.30 -14.42
CA LEU A 104 9.85 16.47 -15.76
C LEU A 104 9.18 17.85 -15.82
N LYS A 105 9.68 18.73 -16.68
CA LYS A 105 9.03 20.03 -16.93
C LYS A 105 7.64 19.82 -17.54
N LYS A 106 6.79 20.85 -17.52
CA LYS A 106 5.51 20.83 -18.24
C LYS A 106 5.69 20.45 -19.71
N GLY A 107 4.75 19.67 -20.24
CA GLY A 107 4.77 19.18 -21.61
C GLY A 107 4.31 17.72 -21.71
N THR A 108 4.18 17.27 -22.96
CA THR A 108 3.74 15.91 -23.29
C THR A 108 4.93 15.01 -23.58
N TYR A 109 4.99 13.86 -22.92
CA TYR A 109 6.02 12.85 -23.03
C TYR A 109 5.40 11.54 -23.55
N PRO A 110 5.38 11.30 -24.87
CA PRO A 110 5.05 9.99 -25.42
C PRO A 110 6.05 8.94 -24.92
N VAL A 111 5.59 7.79 -24.44
CA VAL A 111 6.41 6.72 -23.85
C VAL A 111 5.96 5.39 -24.42
N SER A 112 6.76 4.83 -25.32
CA SER A 112 6.47 3.53 -25.92
C SER A 112 6.84 2.35 -24.99
N GLY A 113 7.85 2.53 -24.14
CA GLY A 113 8.38 1.51 -23.25
C GLY A 113 7.85 1.60 -21.81
N ILE A 114 8.66 1.15 -20.86
CA ILE A 114 8.39 1.23 -19.42
C ILE A 114 9.43 2.15 -18.78
N ILE A 115 8.99 3.00 -17.85
CA ILE A 115 9.87 3.81 -17.02
C ILE A 115 10.13 3.07 -15.72
N TYR A 116 11.39 2.75 -15.44
CA TYR A 116 11.80 2.08 -14.21
C TYR A 116 12.46 3.05 -13.24
N ILE A 117 11.90 3.15 -12.03
CA ILE A 117 12.62 3.61 -10.84
C ILE A 117 13.19 2.37 -10.16
N ASN A 118 14.46 2.07 -10.44
CA ASN A 118 15.13 0.83 -10.05
C ASN A 118 16.22 0.98 -8.97
N ALA A 119 16.21 2.12 -8.28
CA ALA A 119 17.02 2.38 -7.11
C ALA A 119 16.20 3.14 -6.05
N SER A 120 16.45 2.83 -4.78
CA SER A 120 15.86 3.53 -3.63
C SER A 120 16.24 5.01 -3.60
N GLY A 121 15.37 5.85 -3.04
CA GLY A 121 15.64 7.26 -2.79
C GLY A 121 15.34 8.19 -3.96
N ILE A 122 14.62 7.73 -4.99
CA ILE A 122 14.39 8.50 -6.21
C ILE A 122 12.91 8.89 -6.32
N VAL A 123 12.67 10.15 -6.62
CA VAL A 123 11.34 10.65 -6.97
C VAL A 123 11.28 11.06 -8.43
N LEU A 124 10.30 10.57 -9.18
CA LEU A 124 9.93 11.11 -10.49
C LEU A 124 8.79 12.12 -10.29
N ARG A 125 9.04 13.39 -10.59
CA ARG A 125 8.11 14.49 -10.32
C ARG A 125 7.80 15.27 -11.59
N GLY A 126 6.53 15.57 -11.84
CA GLY A 126 6.11 16.56 -12.83
C GLY A 126 5.80 17.94 -12.23
N GLU A 127 5.28 18.84 -13.05
CA GLU A 127 4.88 20.20 -12.68
C GLU A 127 3.35 20.37 -12.61
N GLY A 128 2.65 19.31 -12.25
CA GLY A 128 1.20 19.28 -12.04
C GLY A 128 0.52 18.10 -12.75
N GLN A 129 -0.70 17.78 -12.33
CA GLN A 129 -1.48 16.65 -12.84
C GLN A 129 -2.65 17.05 -13.76
N GLY A 130 -2.74 18.33 -14.13
CA GLY A 130 -3.69 18.84 -15.10
C GLY A 130 -3.34 18.44 -16.54
N THR A 131 -4.28 18.63 -17.46
CA THR A 131 -4.11 18.30 -18.88
C THR A 131 -3.09 19.19 -19.60
N ALA A 132 -2.77 20.37 -19.05
CA ALA A 132 -1.78 21.31 -19.57
C ALA A 132 -0.47 21.33 -18.74
N ASP A 133 -0.30 20.40 -17.80
CA ASP A 133 0.89 20.31 -16.95
C ASP A 133 1.92 19.31 -17.51
N THR A 134 2.40 18.36 -16.71
CA THR A 134 3.28 17.27 -17.15
C THR A 134 2.42 16.06 -17.48
N VAL A 135 2.41 15.66 -18.76
CA VAL A 135 1.60 14.54 -19.25
C VAL A 135 2.49 13.46 -19.83
N VAL A 136 2.49 12.28 -19.23
CA VAL A 136 3.10 11.07 -19.78
C VAL A 136 2.04 10.29 -20.55
N VAL A 137 2.29 9.99 -21.82
CA VAL A 137 1.34 9.27 -22.68
C VAL A 137 1.95 7.93 -23.03
N GLY A 138 1.43 6.84 -22.49
CA GLY A 138 1.86 5.49 -22.81
C GLY A 138 1.36 5.09 -24.19
N THR A 139 2.23 5.14 -25.20
CA THR A 139 1.90 4.86 -26.61
C THR A 139 2.25 3.43 -27.04
N GLY A 140 2.84 2.63 -26.14
CA GLY A 140 3.20 1.25 -26.42
C GLY A 140 2.01 0.29 -26.32
N THR A 141 1.85 -0.57 -27.33
CA THR A 141 0.74 -1.53 -27.49
C THR A 141 1.04 -2.95 -26.99
N ALA A 142 2.25 -3.21 -26.52
CA ALA A 142 2.60 -4.54 -26.07
C ALA A 142 1.88 -4.85 -24.75
N GLN A 143 1.19 -6.00 -24.70
CA GLN A 143 0.90 -6.73 -23.47
C GLN A 143 2.22 -7.00 -22.75
N MET A 144 2.71 -6.02 -22.01
CA MET A 144 3.92 -6.17 -21.24
C MET A 144 3.55 -6.96 -20.00
N LYS A 145 4.19 -8.12 -19.85
CA LYS A 145 4.23 -8.98 -18.65
C LYS A 145 4.45 -8.24 -17.32
N GLU A 146 4.77 -6.94 -17.36
CA GLU A 146 4.89 -6.06 -16.21
C GLU A 146 3.91 -4.90 -16.38
N LEU A 147 2.89 -4.88 -15.52
CA LEU A 147 1.58 -4.30 -15.79
C LEU A 147 1.54 -2.75 -15.83
N GLY A 148 2.63 -2.04 -15.53
CA GLY A 148 2.67 -0.57 -15.37
C GLY A 148 3.32 0.23 -16.52
N ILE A 149 2.99 1.53 -16.67
CA ILE A 149 3.84 2.48 -17.44
C ILE A 149 5.07 2.89 -16.63
N ILE A 150 4.87 3.14 -15.33
CA ILE A 150 5.94 3.48 -14.38
C ILE A 150 6.06 2.34 -13.36
N LEU A 151 7.21 1.67 -13.35
CA LEU A 151 7.51 0.60 -12.41
C LEU A 151 8.52 1.08 -11.36
N VAL A 152 8.14 0.94 -10.08
CA VAL A 152 8.99 1.25 -8.94
C VAL A 152 9.34 -0.07 -8.26
N LYS A 153 10.46 -0.66 -8.68
CA LYS A 153 10.90 -2.00 -8.26
C LYS A 153 12.41 -2.16 -8.41
N LEU A 154 13.02 -3.03 -7.62
CA LEU A 154 14.37 -3.54 -7.92
C LEU A 154 14.30 -4.70 -8.93
N SER A 155 15.46 -5.16 -9.41
CA SER A 155 15.55 -6.31 -10.33
C SER A 155 15.12 -7.63 -9.69
N THR A 156 15.29 -7.74 -8.37
CA THR A 156 14.69 -8.77 -7.53
C THR A 156 13.54 -8.15 -6.77
N ASP A 157 12.45 -8.88 -6.60
CA ASP A 157 11.31 -8.40 -5.83
C ASP A 157 10.94 -9.35 -4.70
N GLY A 158 10.37 -8.75 -3.65
CA GLY A 158 9.65 -9.49 -2.63
C GLY A 158 10.46 -9.88 -1.41
N GLN A 159 9.82 -10.73 -0.61
CA GLN A 159 10.23 -11.08 0.74
C GLN A 159 11.26 -12.20 0.71
N ILE A 160 12.53 -11.81 0.53
CA ILE A 160 13.64 -12.76 0.55
C ILE A 160 13.88 -13.19 2.00
N VAL A 161 13.69 -14.48 2.25
CA VAL A 161 13.92 -15.12 3.55
C VAL A 161 15.40 -15.04 3.90
N ALA A 162 15.74 -14.52 5.09
CA ALA A 162 17.08 -14.64 5.64
C ALA A 162 17.33 -16.11 6.06
N SER A 163 18.41 -16.70 5.57
CA SER A 163 18.73 -18.12 5.81
C SER A 163 18.79 -18.45 7.31
N GLY A 164 18.26 -19.61 7.69
CA GLY A 164 18.28 -20.11 9.06
C GLY A 164 17.32 -19.39 10.03
N THR A 165 16.51 -18.44 9.56
CA THR A 165 15.62 -17.65 10.44
C THR A 165 14.18 -18.15 10.49
N LYS A 166 13.77 -19.10 9.63
CA LYS A 166 12.39 -19.59 9.61
C LYS A 166 12.08 -20.41 10.86
N GLN A 167 10.97 -20.10 11.53
CA GLN A 167 10.50 -20.74 12.76
C GLN A 167 8.99 -21.02 12.65
N ASN A 168 8.50 -22.08 13.31
CA ASN A 168 7.07 -22.22 13.53
C ASN A 168 6.60 -21.24 14.62
N ILE A 169 5.41 -20.68 14.43
CA ILE A 169 4.70 -20.00 15.52
C ILE A 169 4.05 -21.06 16.40
N VAL A 170 4.30 -21.00 17.71
CA VAL A 170 3.96 -22.09 18.62
C VAL A 170 2.61 -21.98 19.33
N SER A 171 1.93 -20.83 19.20
CA SER A 171 0.61 -20.62 19.79
C SER A 171 -0.47 -21.41 19.04
N GLU A 172 -1.38 -22.05 19.77
CA GLU A 172 -2.55 -22.73 19.16
C GLU A 172 -3.48 -21.74 18.44
N LEU A 173 -3.65 -20.56 19.03
CA LEU A 173 -4.46 -19.47 18.54
C LEU A 173 -3.71 -18.15 18.71
N LEU A 174 -3.60 -17.38 17.62
CA LEU A 174 -3.25 -15.97 17.66
C LEU A 174 -4.46 -15.14 17.23
N PRO A 175 -5.10 -14.43 18.18
CA PRO A 175 -6.26 -13.60 17.87
C PRO A 175 -5.91 -12.38 17.02
N VAL A 176 -6.90 -11.87 16.27
CA VAL A 176 -6.80 -10.58 15.56
C VAL A 176 -6.46 -9.48 16.56
N GLY A 177 -5.51 -8.61 16.19
CA GLY A 177 -5.02 -7.54 17.06
C GLY A 177 -3.87 -7.94 17.99
N SER A 178 -3.42 -9.19 17.93
CA SER A 178 -2.21 -9.66 18.62
C SER A 178 -0.98 -8.96 18.07
N ARG A 179 -0.09 -8.52 18.98
CA ARG A 179 1.19 -7.87 18.64
C ARG A 179 2.39 -8.71 19.10
N THR A 180 2.14 -9.86 19.71
CA THR A 180 3.20 -10.76 20.19
C THR A 180 2.96 -12.14 19.61
N ILE A 181 4.00 -12.73 19.05
CA ILE A 181 4.02 -14.12 18.61
C ILE A 181 4.97 -14.92 19.51
N GLU A 182 4.68 -16.20 19.69
CA GLU A 182 5.60 -17.13 20.34
C GLU A 182 6.16 -18.08 19.28
N VAL A 183 7.47 -18.32 19.28
CA VAL A 183 8.17 -19.13 18.28
C VAL A 183 8.95 -20.27 18.92
N GLU A 184 9.40 -21.25 18.12
CA GLU A 184 10.22 -22.37 18.62
C GLU A 184 11.56 -21.90 19.21
N ASN A 185 12.27 -21.04 18.49
CA ASN A 185 13.53 -20.46 18.93
C ASN A 185 13.57 -18.95 18.63
N GLY A 186 13.40 -18.12 19.67
CA GLY A 186 13.47 -16.66 19.54
C GLY A 186 14.88 -16.09 19.40
N SER A 187 15.93 -16.87 19.68
CA SER A 187 17.33 -16.40 19.65
C SER A 187 17.85 -16.05 18.25
N VAL A 188 17.13 -16.46 17.19
CA VAL A 188 17.47 -16.13 15.80
C VAL A 188 17.02 -14.72 15.38
N TYR A 189 16.32 -14.00 16.27
CA TYR A 189 15.80 -12.66 16.03
C TYR A 189 16.38 -11.63 16.99
N ALA A 190 16.44 -10.38 16.54
CA ALA A 190 16.86 -9.23 17.33
C ALA A 190 15.82 -8.09 17.26
N VAL A 191 15.81 -7.21 18.27
CA VAL A 191 15.04 -5.94 18.20
C VAL A 191 15.53 -5.13 17.00
N GLY A 192 14.59 -4.59 16.23
CA GLY A 192 14.86 -3.91 14.96
C GLY A 192 14.82 -4.82 13.72
N ASP A 193 14.75 -6.14 13.89
CA ASP A 193 14.52 -7.05 12.75
C ASP A 193 13.13 -6.83 12.15
N ARG A 194 13.03 -7.04 10.84
CA ARG A 194 11.75 -7.10 10.14
C ARG A 194 11.40 -8.56 9.91
N LEU A 195 10.30 -8.99 10.50
CA LEU A 195 9.82 -10.35 10.37
C LEU A 195 8.63 -10.39 9.43
N VAL A 196 8.52 -11.48 8.69
CA VAL A 196 7.34 -11.82 7.88
C VAL A 196 6.70 -13.05 8.50
N ILE A 197 5.46 -12.91 8.91
CA ILE A 197 4.59 -14.02 9.28
C ILE A 197 3.92 -14.52 8.00
N GLU A 198 4.01 -15.82 7.75
CA GLU A 198 3.44 -16.50 6.59
C GLU A 198 2.37 -17.49 7.04
N HIS A 199 1.16 -17.33 6.49
CA HIS A 199 0.04 -18.24 6.67
C HIS A 199 -0.39 -18.79 5.31
N VAL A 200 -0.09 -20.06 5.07
CA VAL A 200 -0.45 -20.77 3.83
C VAL A 200 -1.93 -21.15 3.85
N ALA A 201 -2.61 -21.02 2.71
CA ALA A 201 -3.98 -21.49 2.52
C ALA A 201 -4.00 -23.02 2.39
N THR A 202 -4.03 -23.72 3.53
CA THR A 202 -4.27 -25.16 3.58
C THR A 202 -5.72 -25.48 3.23
N ASP A 203 -6.00 -26.73 2.88
CA ASP A 203 -7.37 -27.18 2.62
C ASP A 203 -8.30 -27.01 3.83
N ALA A 204 -7.82 -27.34 5.04
CA ALA A 204 -8.57 -27.16 6.28
C ALA A 204 -8.92 -25.68 6.53
N TRP A 205 -7.99 -24.75 6.26
CA TRP A 205 -8.27 -23.32 6.37
C TRP A 205 -9.25 -22.85 5.28
N LEU A 206 -9.06 -23.29 4.03
CA LEU A 206 -9.97 -22.98 2.93
C LEU A 206 -11.39 -23.45 3.22
N GLN A 207 -11.56 -24.68 3.71
CA GLN A 207 -12.85 -25.19 4.15
C GLN A 207 -13.47 -24.32 5.25
N ALA A 208 -12.68 -23.86 6.22
CA ALA A 208 -13.14 -22.98 7.29
C ALA A 208 -13.62 -21.61 6.78
N VAL A 209 -13.09 -21.13 5.66
CA VAL A 209 -13.54 -19.91 4.96
C VAL A 209 -14.42 -20.20 3.74
N ARG A 210 -14.96 -21.43 3.64
CA ARG A 210 -15.85 -21.88 2.55
C ARG A 210 -15.25 -21.67 1.16
N TYR A 211 -13.96 -21.94 1.02
CA TYR A 211 -13.19 -21.80 -0.23
C TYR A 211 -13.32 -20.40 -0.87
N GLY A 212 -13.40 -19.36 -0.03
CA GLY A 212 -13.54 -17.97 -0.45
C GLY A 212 -14.98 -17.48 -0.51
N ASP A 213 -15.98 -18.35 -0.33
CA ASP A 213 -17.41 -18.04 -0.42
C ASP A 213 -17.76 -17.28 -1.71
N THR A 214 -17.23 -17.76 -2.84
CA THR A 214 -17.42 -17.14 -4.16
C THR A 214 -18.88 -17.22 -4.60
N ALA A 215 -19.34 -16.21 -5.34
CA ALA A 215 -20.72 -16.15 -5.83
C ALA A 215 -20.82 -16.62 -7.28
N GLY A 216 -21.92 -17.27 -7.64
CA GLY A 216 -22.22 -17.64 -9.03
C GLY A 216 -21.29 -18.74 -9.57
N ASP A 217 -20.68 -18.47 -10.72
CA ASP A 217 -19.79 -19.36 -11.48
C ASP A 217 -18.30 -19.11 -11.22
N GLU A 218 -17.97 -18.24 -10.27
CA GLU A 218 -16.59 -17.99 -9.85
C GLU A 218 -15.93 -19.26 -9.29
N VAL A 219 -14.73 -19.57 -9.80
CA VAL A 219 -13.95 -20.73 -9.39
C VAL A 219 -13.57 -20.59 -7.90
N PRO A 220 -13.99 -21.54 -7.03
CA PRO A 220 -13.62 -21.51 -5.62
C PRO A 220 -12.09 -21.54 -5.44
N TRP A 221 -11.62 -20.96 -4.34
CA TRP A 221 -10.20 -20.98 -4.01
C TRP A 221 -9.71 -22.40 -3.79
N THR A 222 -8.58 -22.76 -4.41
CA THR A 222 -8.02 -24.11 -4.29
C THR A 222 -6.73 -24.11 -3.45
N PRO A 223 -6.45 -25.19 -2.71
CA PRO A 223 -5.21 -25.32 -1.95
C PRO A 223 -3.98 -25.26 -2.86
N GLY A 224 -2.86 -24.74 -2.34
CA GLY A 224 -1.58 -24.73 -3.06
C GLY A 224 -1.39 -23.55 -4.01
N LEU A 225 -2.41 -22.69 -4.20
CA LEU A 225 -2.25 -21.42 -4.88
C LEU A 225 -1.42 -20.45 -4.03
N GLY A 226 -0.18 -20.18 -4.46
CA GLY A 226 0.77 -19.33 -3.71
C GLY A 226 0.28 -17.88 -3.49
N GLU A 227 -0.64 -17.41 -4.32
CA GLU A 227 -1.30 -16.09 -4.21
C GLU A 227 -2.24 -15.99 -3.00
N LEU A 228 -2.78 -17.11 -2.51
CA LEU A 228 -3.62 -17.16 -1.31
C LEU A 228 -2.79 -17.17 -0.01
N THR A 229 -1.46 -17.25 -0.11
CA THR A 229 -0.59 -17.20 1.07
C THR A 229 -0.55 -15.79 1.64
N MET A 230 -1.16 -15.61 2.81
CA MET A 230 -1.16 -14.33 3.52
C MET A 230 0.20 -14.08 4.16
N ARG A 231 0.70 -12.86 4.02
CA ARG A 231 1.99 -12.43 4.59
C ARG A 231 1.84 -11.13 5.35
N PHE A 232 2.31 -11.10 6.59
CA PHE A 232 2.29 -9.92 7.46
C PHE A 232 3.72 -9.54 7.84
N GLU A 233 4.17 -8.35 7.46
CA GLU A 233 5.48 -7.84 7.89
C GLU A 233 5.34 -6.96 9.15
N GLY A 234 6.18 -7.18 10.15
CA GLY A 234 6.26 -6.37 11.37
C GLY A 234 7.72 -6.13 11.81
N LEU A 235 7.96 -4.99 12.45
CA LEU A 235 9.26 -4.67 13.07
C LEU A 235 9.29 -5.20 14.50
N VAL A 236 10.36 -5.90 14.88
CA VAL A 236 10.54 -6.37 16.27
C VAL A 236 10.82 -5.18 17.18
N THR A 237 9.98 -5.00 18.19
CA THR A 237 10.09 -3.93 19.20
C THR A 237 10.57 -4.41 20.56
N ALA A 238 10.37 -5.69 20.88
CA ALA A 238 10.86 -6.31 22.10
C ALA A 238 10.95 -7.84 21.92
N ILE A 239 11.87 -8.46 22.67
CA ILE A 239 12.04 -9.91 22.73
C ILE A 239 12.11 -10.32 24.20
N SER A 240 11.39 -11.39 24.55
CA SER A 240 11.46 -12.04 25.86
C SER A 240 11.50 -13.56 25.65
N GLY A 241 12.71 -14.11 25.54
CA GLY A 241 12.92 -15.52 25.16
C GLY A 241 12.30 -15.81 23.79
N ASN A 242 11.32 -16.71 23.75
CA ASN A 242 10.61 -17.11 22.54
C ASN A 242 9.42 -16.21 22.17
N LYS A 243 9.13 -15.17 22.96
CA LYS A 243 8.05 -14.22 22.68
C LYS A 243 8.59 -12.97 21.99
N ILE A 244 8.11 -12.73 20.77
CA ILE A 244 8.55 -11.65 19.90
C ILE A 244 7.42 -10.64 19.75
N LYS A 245 7.66 -9.39 20.15
CA LYS A 245 6.70 -8.30 20.04
C LYS A 245 6.94 -7.50 18.76
N LEU A 246 5.91 -7.33 17.95
CA LEU A 246 5.90 -6.57 16.70
C LEU A 246 5.31 -5.17 16.89
N ASP A 247 5.71 -4.25 16.01
CA ASP A 247 5.22 -2.88 16.00
C ASP A 247 3.83 -2.72 15.39
N SER A 248 3.33 -3.69 14.64
CA SER A 248 1.97 -3.73 14.09
C SER A 248 1.22 -4.99 14.54
N PRO A 249 -0.12 -4.95 14.64
CA PRO A 249 -0.90 -6.13 14.97
C PRO A 249 -0.95 -7.13 13.81
N ILE A 250 -1.31 -8.37 14.13
CA ILE A 250 -1.78 -9.36 13.15
C ILE A 250 -3.24 -9.05 12.82
N TYR A 251 -3.57 -9.06 11.53
CA TYR A 251 -4.88 -8.62 11.02
C TYR A 251 -5.86 -9.77 10.74
N CYS A 252 -5.39 -11.02 10.78
CA CYS A 252 -6.25 -12.20 10.73
C CYS A 252 -5.94 -13.13 11.91
N GLU A 253 -6.92 -13.96 12.25
CA GLU A 253 -6.74 -14.98 13.26
C GLU A 253 -5.86 -16.12 12.71
N LEU A 254 -4.83 -16.54 13.45
CA LEU A 254 -4.00 -17.68 13.07
C LEU A 254 -4.32 -18.85 14.00
N LYS A 255 -4.89 -19.92 13.43
CA LYS A 255 -5.26 -21.15 14.15
C LYS A 255 -4.37 -22.28 13.68
N ARG A 256 -3.51 -22.80 14.56
CA ARG A 256 -2.59 -23.90 14.23
C ARG A 256 -3.31 -25.12 13.69
N SER A 257 -4.48 -25.44 14.24
CA SER A 257 -5.31 -26.58 13.82
C SER A 257 -5.81 -26.47 12.37
N LEU A 258 -5.86 -25.26 11.80
CA LEU A 258 -6.22 -25.04 10.40
C LEU A 258 -4.97 -24.93 9.53
N ALA A 259 -3.97 -24.18 9.97
CA ALA A 259 -2.69 -24.04 9.28
C ALA A 259 -1.55 -23.68 10.25
N GLN A 260 -0.41 -24.36 10.13
CA GLN A 260 0.81 -23.98 10.85
C GLN A 260 1.39 -22.69 10.26
N ALA A 261 1.20 -21.57 10.96
CA ALA A 261 1.84 -20.31 10.60
C ALA A 261 3.35 -20.38 10.86
N THR A 262 4.13 -19.77 9.99
CA THR A 262 5.58 -19.65 10.16
C THR A 262 5.99 -18.19 10.18
N VAL A 263 7.17 -17.91 10.73
CA VAL A 263 7.75 -16.58 10.72
C VAL A 263 9.22 -16.68 10.33
N TYR A 264 9.71 -15.67 9.61
CA TYR A 264 11.12 -15.56 9.25
C TYR A 264 11.56 -14.11 9.19
N LYS A 265 12.86 -13.86 9.26
CA LYS A 265 13.43 -12.52 9.06
C LYS A 265 13.48 -12.20 7.57
N HIS A 266 12.97 -11.04 7.19
CA HIS A 266 13.15 -10.48 5.87
C HIS A 266 14.61 -10.02 5.72
N SER A 267 15.32 -10.47 4.68
CA SER A 267 16.75 -10.15 4.48
C SER A 267 16.99 -8.66 4.17
N GLY A 268 16.01 -8.02 3.51
CA GLY A 268 16.01 -6.62 3.12
C GLY A 268 16.39 -6.43 1.65
N ALA A 269 16.96 -7.46 1.03
CA ALA A 269 17.17 -7.51 -0.41
C ALA A 269 15.82 -7.52 -1.16
N GLY A 270 15.82 -6.99 -2.39
CA GLY A 270 14.62 -6.94 -3.23
C GLY A 270 13.57 -5.90 -2.80
N VAL A 271 13.90 -5.01 -1.85
CA VAL A 271 12.99 -3.95 -1.39
C VAL A 271 13.44 -2.58 -1.87
N ILE A 272 12.62 -1.93 -2.70
CA ILE A 272 12.81 -0.52 -3.04
C ILE A 272 12.26 0.36 -1.92
N THR A 273 12.98 1.41 -1.55
CA THR A 273 12.62 2.25 -0.42
C THR A 273 12.71 3.73 -0.73
N GLU A 274 11.90 4.53 -0.03
CA GLU A 274 12.02 6.00 -0.03
C GLU A 274 11.95 6.60 -1.45
N SER A 275 11.12 6.01 -2.31
CA SER A 275 10.94 6.39 -3.71
C SER A 275 9.49 6.75 -4.00
N GLY A 276 9.26 7.63 -4.97
CA GLY A 276 7.90 8.06 -5.28
C GLY A 276 7.66 8.61 -6.68
N VAL A 277 6.38 8.77 -7.00
CA VAL A 277 5.90 9.38 -8.25
C VAL A 277 4.96 10.53 -7.90
N GLU A 278 5.23 11.71 -8.42
CA GLU A 278 4.58 12.94 -7.97
C GLU A 278 4.13 13.87 -9.10
N ASN A 279 3.02 14.57 -8.88
CA ASN A 279 2.62 15.78 -9.63
C ASN A 279 2.61 15.60 -11.16
N LEU A 280 2.01 14.54 -11.67
CA LEU A 280 1.96 14.29 -13.11
C LEU A 280 0.66 13.58 -13.53
N ARG A 281 0.29 13.76 -14.79
CA ARG A 281 -0.77 13.00 -15.45
C ARG A 281 -0.15 11.87 -16.26
N VAL A 282 -0.71 10.67 -16.17
CA VAL A 282 -0.36 9.54 -17.04
C VAL A 282 -1.61 9.10 -17.78
N ILE A 283 -1.49 8.95 -19.09
CA ILE A 283 -2.56 8.51 -19.98
C ILE A 283 -2.10 7.21 -20.63
N SER A 284 -2.93 6.17 -20.60
CA SER A 284 -2.77 5.02 -21.48
C SER A 284 -3.39 5.38 -22.84
N ASP A 285 -2.56 5.50 -23.87
CA ASP A 285 -3.06 5.74 -25.23
C ASP A 285 -3.64 4.43 -25.75
N ASN A 286 -4.97 4.35 -25.87
CA ASN A 286 -5.64 3.20 -26.45
C ASN A 286 -5.90 3.50 -27.94
N PRO A 287 -5.12 2.92 -28.88
CA PRO A 287 -5.23 3.25 -30.30
C PRO A 287 -6.52 2.70 -30.94
N THR A 288 -7.36 1.95 -30.23
CA THR A 288 -8.56 1.33 -30.81
C THR A 288 -9.84 1.80 -30.15
N THR A 289 -10.70 2.42 -30.97
CA THR A 289 -12.08 2.85 -30.67
C THR A 289 -13.06 1.69 -30.43
N ASN A 290 -12.59 0.48 -30.08
CA ASN A 290 -13.42 -0.68 -29.79
C ASN A 290 -13.38 -0.99 -28.29
N SER A 291 -14.54 -0.91 -27.66
CA SER A 291 -14.76 -0.59 -26.25
C SER A 291 -14.51 -1.71 -25.23
N GLN A 292 -13.80 -2.80 -25.55
CA GLN A 292 -13.62 -3.95 -24.65
C GLN A 292 -12.33 -4.77 -24.87
N ASN A 293 -11.28 -4.19 -25.50
CA ASN A 293 -10.01 -4.93 -25.69
C ASN A 293 -9.03 -4.66 -24.54
N GLU A 294 -8.52 -5.71 -23.90
CA GLU A 294 -7.48 -5.66 -22.85
C GLU A 294 -6.05 -5.42 -23.40
N ASP A 295 -5.89 -5.22 -24.71
CA ASP A 295 -4.60 -4.89 -25.37
C ASP A 295 -4.14 -3.44 -25.12
N HIS A 296 -4.06 -3.04 -23.85
CA HIS A 296 -3.47 -1.77 -23.43
C HIS A 296 -2.81 -1.90 -22.05
N ARG A 297 -2.36 -0.79 -21.45
CA ARG A 297 -1.68 -0.80 -20.14
C ARG A 297 -2.69 -1.07 -19.02
N TRP A 298 -2.36 -2.00 -18.13
CA TRP A 298 -3.24 -2.44 -17.03
C TRP A 298 -3.12 -1.52 -15.82
N ASP A 299 -1.89 -1.22 -15.40
CA ASP A 299 -1.56 -0.31 -14.31
C ASP A 299 -0.88 0.97 -14.82
N CYS A 300 -1.08 2.08 -14.11
CA CYS A 300 -0.35 3.33 -14.38
C CYS A 300 1.00 3.37 -13.65
N VAL A 301 0.98 3.36 -12.31
CA VAL A 301 2.16 3.24 -11.47
C VAL A 301 2.08 1.96 -10.65
N HIS A 302 3.09 1.10 -10.76
CA HIS A 302 3.15 -0.14 -9.98
C HIS A 302 4.41 -0.21 -9.13
N PHE A 303 4.20 -0.23 -7.82
CA PHE A 303 5.22 -0.43 -6.81
C PHE A 303 5.30 -1.91 -6.45
N ILE A 304 6.47 -2.52 -6.62
CA ILE A 304 6.66 -3.96 -6.37
C ILE A 304 7.82 -4.13 -5.40
N GLY A 305 7.57 -4.81 -4.27
CA GLY A 305 8.57 -4.93 -3.22
C GLY A 305 8.94 -3.56 -2.62
N ALA A 306 7.96 -2.69 -2.37
CA ALA A 306 8.22 -1.32 -1.94
C ALA A 306 7.98 -1.12 -0.44
N ARG A 307 8.85 -0.35 0.22
CA ARG A 307 8.66 0.08 1.61
C ARG A 307 8.89 1.58 1.75
N ASN A 308 8.00 2.29 2.44
CA ASN A 308 8.08 3.75 2.58
C ASN A 308 8.09 4.47 1.21
N CYS A 309 7.29 3.99 0.27
CA CYS A 309 7.16 4.61 -1.06
C CYS A 309 5.83 5.35 -1.18
N TRP A 310 5.68 6.19 -2.20
CA TRP A 310 4.44 6.95 -2.35
C TRP A 310 4.11 7.35 -3.79
N ALA A 311 2.81 7.52 -4.02
CA ALA A 311 2.29 8.29 -5.14
C ALA A 311 1.57 9.52 -4.58
N LYS A 312 1.84 10.70 -5.13
CA LYS A 312 1.23 11.96 -4.68
C LYS A 312 0.83 12.85 -5.85
N ASN A 313 -0.42 13.28 -5.91
CA ASN A 313 -0.91 14.12 -7.01
C ASN A 313 -0.60 13.48 -8.39
N VAL A 314 -1.00 12.22 -8.56
CA VAL A 314 -0.92 11.52 -9.85
C VAL A 314 -2.32 11.31 -10.39
N THR A 315 -2.56 11.72 -11.63
CA THR A 315 -3.81 11.43 -12.35
C THR A 315 -3.55 10.35 -13.41
N ALA A 316 -4.12 9.17 -13.23
CA ALA A 316 -4.11 8.07 -14.18
C ALA A 316 -5.39 8.09 -15.03
N VAL A 317 -5.28 7.87 -16.34
CA VAL A 317 -6.41 7.88 -17.29
C VAL A 317 -6.31 6.68 -18.23
N GLY A 318 -7.37 5.90 -18.41
CA GLY A 318 -7.43 4.86 -19.45
C GLY A 318 -6.80 3.51 -19.09
N PHE A 319 -6.63 3.19 -17.82
CA PHE A 319 -5.98 1.94 -17.36
C PHE A 319 -6.99 0.84 -17.04
N ALA A 320 -6.61 -0.42 -17.26
CA ALA A 320 -7.52 -1.57 -17.11
C ALA A 320 -7.75 -2.01 -15.66
N GLU A 321 -6.67 -2.07 -14.88
CA GLU A 321 -6.66 -2.66 -13.55
C GLU A 321 -6.52 -1.57 -12.48
N GLY A 322 -5.47 -0.74 -12.55
CA GLY A 322 -5.13 0.15 -11.43
C GLY A 322 -4.49 1.47 -11.83
N GLY A 323 -4.94 2.57 -11.21
CA GLY A 323 -4.21 3.84 -11.26
C GLY A 323 -2.87 3.75 -10.52
N ILE A 324 -2.91 3.34 -9.25
CA ILE A 324 -1.71 3.12 -8.45
C ILE A 324 -1.82 1.76 -7.77
N ARG A 325 -0.86 0.86 -8.04
CA ARG A 325 -0.83 -0.48 -7.49
C ARG A 325 0.38 -0.71 -6.61
N PHE A 326 0.18 -1.46 -5.53
CA PHE A 326 1.23 -1.95 -4.66
C PHE A 326 1.17 -3.47 -4.58
N SER A 327 2.29 -4.14 -4.85
CA SER A 327 2.45 -5.59 -4.67
C SER A 327 3.62 -5.85 -3.74
N LYS A 328 3.45 -6.79 -2.80
CA LYS A 328 4.50 -7.16 -1.81
C LYS A 328 5.10 -5.93 -1.10
N SER A 329 4.28 -4.94 -0.75
CA SER A 329 4.72 -3.62 -0.30
C SER A 329 4.11 -3.24 1.06
N ILE A 330 4.78 -2.37 1.82
CA ILE A 330 4.32 -1.96 3.16
C ILE A 330 4.69 -0.51 3.49
N ARG A 331 3.89 0.16 4.33
CA ARG A 331 4.11 1.55 4.79
C ARG A 331 4.25 2.54 3.64
N SER A 332 3.40 2.40 2.64
CA SER A 332 3.38 3.28 1.48
C SER A 332 2.09 4.08 1.43
N THR A 333 2.11 5.23 0.75
CA THR A 333 0.96 6.15 0.69
C THR A 333 0.56 6.45 -0.75
N VAL A 334 -0.75 6.45 -0.99
CA VAL A 334 -1.37 7.11 -2.14
C VAL A 334 -2.07 8.36 -1.62
N LEU A 335 -1.64 9.55 -2.06
CA LEU A 335 -2.18 10.82 -1.58
C LEU A 335 -2.64 11.70 -2.74
N SER A 336 -3.91 12.09 -2.74
CA SER A 336 -4.47 13.03 -3.73
C SER A 336 -4.28 12.57 -5.19
N CYS A 337 -4.29 11.26 -5.43
CA CYS A 337 -4.27 10.67 -6.77
C CYS A 337 -5.70 10.45 -7.30
N SER A 338 -5.84 10.34 -8.61
CA SER A 338 -7.11 10.04 -9.28
C SER A 338 -6.90 8.99 -10.36
N ALA A 339 -7.83 8.05 -10.49
CA ALA A 339 -7.91 7.11 -11.60
C ALA A 339 -9.21 7.40 -12.34
N LEU A 340 -9.10 7.77 -13.62
CA LEU A 340 -10.19 8.25 -14.46
C LEU A 340 -10.34 7.36 -15.67
N GLU A 341 -11.56 7.26 -16.18
CA GLU A 341 -11.86 6.60 -17.47
C GLU A 341 -11.23 5.18 -17.55
N PRO A 342 -11.52 4.27 -16.59
CA PRO A 342 -10.99 2.91 -16.67
C PRO A 342 -11.51 2.22 -17.93
N VAL A 343 -10.67 1.37 -18.53
CA VAL A 343 -11.02 0.61 -19.74
C VAL A 343 -10.83 -0.87 -19.44
N SER A 344 -11.93 -1.60 -19.28
CA SER A 344 -11.97 -3.04 -19.01
C SER A 344 -13.10 -3.65 -19.85
N PRO A 345 -13.06 -4.95 -20.21
CA PRO A 345 -14.15 -5.63 -20.89
C PRO A 345 -15.51 -5.48 -20.20
#